data_AF-A0A839JPN9-F1
#
_entry.id   AF-A0A839JPN9-F1
#
_cell.length_a   1.000
_cell.length_b   1.000
_cell.length_c   1.000
_cell.angle_alpha   90.00
_cell.angle_beta   90.00
_cell.angle_gamma   90.00
#
_symmetry.space_group_name_H-M   'P 1'
#
loop_
_entity.id
_entity.type
_entity.pdbx_description
1 polymer ?
#
loop_
_entity_poly.entity_id
_entity_poly.type
_entity_poly.pdbx_seq_one_letter_code
_entity_poly.pdbx_strand_id
1 'polypeptide(L)' 'MNKEKTFAQKVIEYNDKISNISIELPKGFRIVNPFNGENRTKVKDISKIFYTNYL' A
#
# COMPACT_ATOMS: atom_id res chain seq x y z
N MET A 1 11.28 23.98 -7.21
CA MET A 1 11.91 22.83 -7.90
C MET A 1 11.18 21.57 -7.47
N ASN A 2 10.23 21.06 -8.26
CA ASN A 2 9.57 19.79 -7.92
C ASN A 2 10.54 18.66 -8.29
N LYS A 3 11.24 18.10 -7.29
CA LYS A 3 12.00 16.86 -7.51
C LYS A 3 11.00 15.78 -7.95
N GLU A 4 11.29 15.14 -9.07
CA GLU A 4 10.51 13.98 -9.47
C GLU A 4 10.61 12.88 -8.41
N LYS A 5 9.47 12.24 -8.13
CA LYS A 5 9.41 11.15 -7.16
C LYS A 5 10.15 9.92 -7.71
N THR A 6 10.93 9.27 -6.85
CA THR A 6 11.52 7.97 -7.16
C THR A 6 10.43 6.92 -7.36
N PHE A 7 10.78 5.78 -7.97
CA PHE A 7 9.82 4.69 -8.11
C PHE A 7 9.34 4.19 -6.75
N ALA A 8 10.26 3.99 -5.80
CA ALA A 8 9.91 3.63 -4.43
C ALA A 8 8.90 4.60 -3.78
N GLN A 9 9.08 5.92 -3.95
CA GLN A 9 8.15 6.92 -3.43
C GLN A 9 6.77 6.79 -4.05
N LYS A 10 6.69 6.56 -5.37
CA LYS A 10 5.41 6.35 -6.07
C LYS A 10 4.68 5.11 -5.54
N VAL A 11 5.39 4.00 -5.31
CA VAL A 11 4.79 2.76 -4.79
C VAL A 11 4.34 2.91 -3.34
N ILE A 12 5.16 3.52 -2.48
CA ILE A 12 4.80 3.75 -1.07
C ILE A 12 3.54 4.61 -0.97
N GLU A 13 3.45 5.69 -1.75
CA GLU A 13 2.24 6.53 -1.79
C GLU A 13 1.02 5.78 -2.34
N TYR A 14 1.23 4.92 -3.34
CA TYR A 14 0.15 4.09 -3.87
C TYR A 14 -0.39 3.11 -2.82
N ASN A 15 0.50 2.44 -2.08
CA ASN A 15 0.13 1.53 -0.99
C ASN A 15 -0.70 2.26 0.09
N ASP A 16 -0.33 3.50 0.40
CA ASP A 16 -1.09 4.34 1.33
C ASP A 16 -2.49 4.70 0.78
N LYS A 17 -2.61 5.00 -0.52
CA LYS A 17 -3.92 5.23 -1.15
C LYS A 17 -4.82 4.00 -1.08
N ILE A 18 -4.30 2.82 -1.43
CA ILE A 18 -5.10 1.59 -1.41
C ILE A 18 -5.44 1.12 0.00
N SER A 19 -4.76 1.60 1.05
CA SER A 19 -5.16 1.31 2.44
C SER A 19 -6.55 1.86 2.80
N ASN A 20 -7.03 2.88 2.08
CA ASN A 20 -8.29 3.56 2.39
C ASN A 20 -9.43 3.19 1.43
N ILE A 21 -9.23 2.23 0.52
CA ILE A 21 -10.28 1.86 -0.44
C ILE A 21 -11.32 0.97 0.23
N SER A 22 -12.58 1.23 -0.11
CA SER A 22 -13.70 0.36 0.14
C SER A 22 -14.30 0.00 -1.22
N ILE A 23 -14.55 -1.29 -1.43
CA ILE A 23 -15.14 -1.80 -2.68
C ILE A 23 -16.27 -2.72 -2.26
N GLU A 24 -17.47 -2.43 -2.76
CA GLU A 24 -18.63 -3.29 -2.55
C GLU A 24 -18.48 -4.59 -3.34
N LEU A 25 -18.83 -5.70 -2.69
CA LEU A 25 -18.74 -7.01 -3.30
C LEU A 25 -20.09 -7.74 -3.23
N PRO A 26 -20.36 -8.66 -4.18
CA PRO A 26 -21.48 -9.56 -4.08
C PRO A 26 -21.45 -10.38 -2.78
N LYS A 27 -22.64 -10.85 -2.37
CA LYS A 27 -22.79 -11.68 -1.18
C LYS A 27 -21.91 -12.93 -1.26
N GLY A 28 -21.22 -13.24 -0.15
CA GLY A 28 -20.33 -14.41 -0.05
C GLY A 28 -18.86 -14.13 -0.38
N PHE A 29 -18.55 -12.93 -0.88
CA PHE A 29 -17.17 -12.52 -1.15
C PHE A 29 -16.65 -11.51 -0.13
N ARG A 30 -15.32 -11.49 0.03
CA ARG A 30 -14.61 -10.50 0.84
C ARG A 30 -13.31 -10.09 0.16
N ILE A 31 -12.91 -8.85 0.36
CA ILE A 31 -11.57 -8.39 -0.02
C ILE A 31 -10.58 -8.72 1.07
N VAL A 32 -9.40 -9.17 0.65
CA VAL A 32 -8.22 -9.25 1.50
C VAL A 32 -7.27 -8.16 1.04
N ASN A 33 -7.23 -7.06 1.77
CA ASN A 33 -6.28 -5.97 1.52
C ASN A 33 -5.24 -5.94 2.66
N PRO A 34 -3.99 -6.35 2.39
CA PRO A 34 -2.93 -6.37 3.40
C PRO A 34 -2.65 -4.99 4.03
N PHE A 35 -2.96 -3.91 3.32
CA PHE A 35 -2.68 -2.53 3.75
C PHE A 35 -3.76 -1.95 4.66
N ASN A 36 -4.91 -2.61 4.81
CA ASN A 36 -5.97 -2.19 5.74
C ASN A 36 -6.41 -3.27 6.74
N GLY A 37 -5.84 -4.48 6.65
CA GLY A 37 -6.08 -5.57 7.59
C GLY A 37 -5.38 -5.41 8.95
N GLU A 38 -5.48 -6.44 9.80
CA GLU A 38 -4.95 -6.45 11.17
C GLU A 38 -3.44 -6.16 11.24
N ASN A 39 -2.68 -6.66 10.27
CA ASN A 39 -1.22 -6.50 10.20
C ASN A 39 -0.77 -5.29 9.37
N ARG A 40 -1.65 -4.33 9.06
CA ARG A 40 -1.36 -3.20 8.16
C ARG A 40 -0.06 -2.46 8.45
N THR A 41 0.28 -2.24 9.72
CA THR A 41 1.50 -1.54 10.13
C THR A 41 2.75 -2.33 9.71
N LYS A 42 2.80 -3.63 10.02
CA LYS A 42 3.92 -4.49 9.61
C LYS A 42 4.06 -4.58 8.10
N VAL A 43 2.94 -4.69 7.38
CA VAL A 43 2.94 -4.72 5.91
C VAL A 43 3.48 -3.41 5.34
N LYS A 44 3.07 -2.26 5.90
CA LYS A 44 3.57 -0.94 5.49
C LYS A 44 5.08 -0.82 5.74
N ASP A 45 5.55 -1.24 6.90
CA ASP A 45 6.98 -1.16 7.27
C ASP A 45 7.84 -2.05 6.37
N ILE A 46 7.45 -3.31 6.18
CA ILE A 46 8.16 -4.25 5.28
C ILE A 46 8.19 -3.70 3.86
N SER A 47 7.06 -3.20 3.35
CA SER A 47 6.99 -2.61 2.01
C SER A 47 7.92 -1.41 1.87
N LYS A 48 7.91 -0.51 2.87
CA LYS A 48 8.79 0.66 2.87
C LYS A 48 10.26 0.28 2.86
N ILE A 49 10.66 -0.70 3.68
CA ILE A 49 12.03 -1.22 3.72
C ILE A 49 12.41 -1.80 2.36
N PHE A 50 11.57 -2.67 1.79
CA PHE A 50 11.85 -3.29 0.51
C PHE A 50 12.02 -2.25 -0.61
N TYR A 51 11.02 -1.40 -0.81
CA TYR A 51 11.05 -0.44 -1.92
C TYR A 51 12.16 0.58 -1.78
N THR A 52 12.46 1.05 -0.56
CA THR A 52 13.56 2.01 -0.36
C THR A 52 14.94 1.41 -0.62
N ASN A 53 15.13 0.10 -0.43
CA ASN A 53 16.43 -0.55 -0.62
C ASN A 53 16.66 -1.06 -2.05
N TYR A 54 15.60 -1.31 -2.82
CA TYR A 54 15.72 -2.00 -4.11
C TYR A 54 15.23 -1.20 -5.32
N LEU A 55 14.50 -0.09 -5.16
CA LEU A 55 13.88 0.70 -6.24
C LEU A 55 13.92 2.22 -5.97
#